data_AF-A0AAN7UC41-F1
#
_entry.id   AF-A0AAN7UC41-F1
#
_cell.length_a   1.000
_cell.length_b   1.000
_cell.length_c   1.000
_cell.angle_alpha   90.00
_cell.angle_beta   90.00
_cell.angle_gamma   90.00
#
_symmetry.space_group_name_H-M   'P 1'
#
loop_
_entity.id
_entity.type
_entity.pdbx_description
1 polymer ?
#
loop_
_entity_poly.entity_id
_entity_poly.type
_entity_poly.pdbx_seq_one_letter_code
_entity_poly.pdbx_strand_id
1 'polypeptide(L)'
;MGAQPRYPYPKTIWSPPGGYWCVKPINYKKNTKIIIIGLAATLATAFWFSTRVERRPLPPHPCASAVPMQYLNKNRDEDDPYFETKRKERNNKH
;
A
#
# COMPACT_ATOMS: atom_id res chain seq x y z
N MET A 1 -9.79 22.38 -21.18
CA MET A 1 -9.83 22.68 -19.73
C MET A 1 -9.45 24.15 -19.54
N GLY A 2 -10.45 25.02 -19.44
CA GLY A 2 -10.26 26.47 -19.32
C GLY A 2 -9.80 26.86 -17.92
N ALA A 3 -8.72 27.63 -17.85
CA ALA A 3 -8.33 28.26 -16.59
C ALA A 3 -9.28 29.44 -16.35
N GLN A 4 -10.07 29.38 -15.27
CA GLN A 4 -10.82 30.55 -14.81
C GLN A 4 -9.85 31.71 -14.51
N PRO A 5 -10.25 32.98 -14.72
CA PRO A 5 -9.42 34.14 -14.43
C PRO A 5 -8.93 34.10 -12.99
N ARG A 6 -7.61 34.14 -12.79
CA ARG A 6 -7.01 34.14 -11.45
C ARG A 6 -7.06 35.55 -10.87
N TYR A 7 -7.53 35.67 -9.63
CA TYR A 7 -7.45 36.92 -8.89
C TYR A 7 -6.00 37.23 -8.45
N PRO A 8 -5.62 38.51 -8.36
CA PRO A 8 -4.32 38.90 -7.82
C PRO A 8 -4.21 38.42 -6.37
N TYR A 9 -3.05 37.86 -6.02
CA TYR A 9 -2.75 37.34 -4.70
C TYR A 9 -1.35 37.78 -4.23
N PRO A 10 -1.13 37.91 -2.92
CA PRO A 10 0.18 38.26 -2.37
C PRO A 10 1.20 37.11 -2.58
N LYS A 11 2.33 37.41 -3.22
CA LYS A 11 3.38 36.41 -3.55
C LYS A 11 4.36 36.12 -2.40
N THR A 12 4.32 36.91 -1.33
CA THR A 12 5.23 36.81 -0.19
C THR A 12 4.78 35.81 0.87
N ILE A 13 3.52 35.35 0.79
CA ILE A 13 2.95 34.43 1.77
C ILE A 13 3.33 33.01 1.38
N TRP A 14 4.05 32.34 2.28
CA TRP A 14 4.36 30.92 2.15
C TRP A 14 3.41 30.10 3.02
N SER A 15 2.91 28.98 2.49
CA SER A 15 2.05 28.05 3.23
C SER A 15 2.47 26.61 2.92
N PRO A 16 2.53 25.72 3.93
CA PRO A 16 3.00 24.34 3.75
C PRO A 16 2.26 23.53 2.66
N PRO A 17 0.92 23.57 2.54
CA PRO A 17 0.19 22.79 1.54
C PRO A 17 0.23 23.40 0.12
N GLY A 18 0.91 24.53 -0.08
CA GLY A 18 0.84 25.34 -1.30
C GLY A 18 -0.01 26.59 -1.11
N GLY A 19 0.26 27.61 -1.93
CA GLY A 19 -0.44 28.89 -1.91
C GLY A 19 -1.53 29.00 -2.98
N TYR A 20 -1.87 30.23 -3.33
CA TYR A 20 -2.90 30.53 -4.33
C TYR A 20 -2.50 30.04 -5.72
N TRP A 21 -3.43 29.33 -6.38
CA TRP A 21 -3.33 28.94 -7.80
C TRP A 21 -1.98 28.31 -8.20
N CYS A 22 -1.42 27.46 -7.34
CA CYS A 22 -0.16 26.75 -7.57
C CYS A 22 -0.28 25.72 -8.70
N VAL A 23 -0.41 26.20 -9.93
CA VAL A 23 -0.45 25.36 -11.12
C VAL A 23 0.99 25.06 -11.52
N LYS A 24 1.44 23.87 -11.12
CA LYS A 24 2.61 23.17 -11.67
C LYS A 24 3.95 23.93 -11.46
N PRO A 25 4.54 23.91 -10.25
CA PRO A 25 5.88 24.45 -10.02
C PRO A 25 6.91 23.73 -10.90
N ILE A 26 7.98 24.42 -11.30
CA ILE A 26 8.97 23.95 -12.30
C ILE A 26 9.49 22.53 -12.03
N ASN A 27 9.65 22.16 -10.75
CA ASN A 27 10.22 20.87 -10.33
C ASN A 27 9.20 19.83 -9.83
N TYR A 28 7.89 20.05 -10.02
CA TYR A 28 6.85 19.16 -9.46
C TYR A 28 7.06 17.68 -9.84
N LYS A 29 7.46 17.40 -11.09
CA LYS A 29 7.70 16.02 -11.56
C LYS A 29 8.79 15.30 -10.76
N LYS A 30 9.86 16.00 -10.40
CA LYS A 30 10.98 15.41 -9.64
C LYS A 30 10.55 15.17 -8.19
N ASN A 31 9.89 16.14 -7.58
CA ASN A 31 9.44 16.04 -6.19
C ASN A 31 8.40 14.93 -6.01
N THR A 32 7.44 14.81 -6.93
CA THR A 32 6.45 13.72 -6.87
C THR A 32 7.09 12.34 -7.04
N LYS A 33 8.11 12.22 -7.90
CA LYS A 33 8.86 10.95 -8.04
C LYS A 33 9.55 10.57 -6.73
N ILE A 34 10.22 11.52 -6.07
CA ILE A 34 10.90 11.28 -4.79
C ILE A 34 9.89 10.82 -3.73
N ILE A 35 8.74 11.49 -3.63
CA ILE A 35 7.69 11.13 -2.67
C ILE A 35 7.15 9.72 -2.96
N ILE A 36 6.83 9.41 -4.23
CA ILE A 36 6.31 8.08 -4.60
C ILE A 36 7.33 6.99 -4.27
N ILE A 37 8.62 7.21 -4.56
CA ILE A 37 9.68 6.25 -4.25
C ILE A 37 9.82 6.07 -2.74
N GLY A 38 9.83 7.15 -1.97
CA GLY A 38 9.90 7.10 -0.51
C GLY A 38 8.70 6.38 0.11
N LEU A 39 7.50 6.65 -0.40
CA LEU A 39 6.27 5.97 0.03
C LEU A 39 6.29 4.48 -0.31
N ALA A 40 6.71 4.13 -1.52
CA ALA A 40 6.82 2.73 -1.94
C ALA A 40 7.84 1.97 -1.09
N ALA A 41 9.00 2.56 -0.80
CA ALA A 41 10.03 1.93 0.03
C ALA A 41 9.55 1.71 1.47
N THR A 42 8.91 2.71 2.07
CA THR A 42 8.39 2.61 3.45
C THR A 42 7.27 1.57 3.55
N LEU A 43 6.30 1.60 2.64
CA LEU A 43 5.20 0.64 2.60
C LEU A 43 5.71 -0.78 2.32
N ALA A 44 6.65 -0.96 1.39
CA ALA A 44 7.22 -2.27 1.10
C ALA A 44 7.95 -2.85 2.32
N THR A 45 8.70 -2.01 3.05
CA THR A 45 9.41 -2.43 4.26
C THR A 45 8.43 -2.80 5.38
N ALA A 46 7.40 -1.97 5.59
CA ALA A 46 6.34 -2.25 6.56
C ALA A 46 5.58 -3.55 6.22
N PHE A 47 5.26 -3.75 4.94
CA PHE A 47 4.62 -4.97 4.46
C PHE A 47 5.50 -6.21 4.68
N TRP A 48 6.78 -6.12 4.32
CA TRP A 48 7.77 -7.19 4.50
C TRP A 48 8.00 -7.55 5.96
N PHE A 49 7.93 -6.56 6.85
CA PHE A 49 7.98 -6.80 8.30
C PHE A 49 6.68 -7.45 8.79
N SER A 50 5.53 -6.93 8.36
CA SER A 50 4.22 -7.46 8.70
C SER A 50 4.09 -8.95 8.36
N THR A 51 4.54 -9.39 7.18
CA THR A 51 4.45 -10.80 6.76
C THR A 51 5.35 -11.75 7.55
N ARG A 52 6.32 -11.24 8.32
CA ARG A 52 7.18 -12.08 9.18
C ARG A 52 6.66 -12.17 10.62
N VAL A 53 6.09 -11.07 11.09
CA VAL A 53 5.62 -10.94 12.47
C VAL A 53 4.21 -11.51 12.62
N GLU A 54 3.41 -11.48 11.56
CA GLU A 54 2.03 -11.96 11.62
C GLU A 54 1.93 -13.39 12.17
N ARG A 55 1.15 -13.52 13.26
CA ARG A 55 0.82 -14.78 13.91
C ARG A 55 -0.70 -14.88 14.03
N ARG A 56 -1.23 -16.07 13.73
CA ARG A 56 -2.66 -16.39 13.84
C ARG A 56 -2.85 -17.57 14.78
N PRO A 57 -3.25 -17.33 16.05
CA PRO A 57 -3.43 -18.43 17.00
C PRO A 57 -4.65 -19.31 16.69
N LEU A 58 -5.61 -18.78 15.94
CA LEU A 58 -6.78 -19.53 15.50
C LEU A 58 -6.73 -19.72 13.98
N PRO A 59 -6.60 -20.97 13.51
CA PRO A 59 -6.65 -21.23 12.08
C PRO A 59 -8.07 -21.04 11.54
N PRO A 60 -8.22 -20.58 10.28
CA PRO A 60 -9.52 -20.57 9.62
C PRO A 60 -10.05 -22.00 9.45
N HIS A 61 -11.38 -22.15 9.45
CA HIS A 61 -12.05 -23.45 9.34
C HIS A 61 -11.50 -24.29 8.16
N PRO A 62 -11.34 -25.62 8.27
CA PRO A 62 -10.70 -26.44 7.25
C PRO A 62 -11.29 -26.31 5.84
N CYS A 63 -12.62 -26.17 5.75
CA CYS A 63 -13.33 -25.99 4.47
C CYS A 63 -13.35 -24.55 3.93
N ALA A 64 -12.80 -23.58 4.66
CA ALA A 64 -12.69 -22.19 4.22
C ALA A 64 -11.39 -21.98 3.43
N SER A 65 -11.46 -21.21 2.34
CA SER A 65 -10.27 -20.80 1.60
C SER A 65 -9.29 -20.05 2.49
N ALA A 66 -7.98 -20.27 2.29
CA ALA A 66 -6.97 -19.53 3.04
C ALA A 66 -7.04 -18.03 2.73
N VAL A 67 -6.80 -17.21 3.75
CA VAL A 67 -6.85 -15.73 3.65
C VAL A 67 -5.75 -15.26 2.68
N PRO A 68 -5.99 -14.29 1.79
CA PRO A 68 -5.01 -13.85 0.80
C PRO A 68 -3.66 -13.45 1.40
N MET A 69 -3.65 -12.77 2.56
CA MET A 69 -2.42 -12.35 3.23
C MET A 69 -1.60 -13.53 3.80
N GLN A 70 -2.28 -14.63 4.16
CA GLN A 70 -1.64 -15.83 4.70
C GLN A 70 -0.72 -16.51 3.68
N TYR A 71 -0.98 -16.34 2.37
CA TYR A 71 -0.11 -16.83 1.30
C TYR A 71 1.24 -16.12 1.21
N LEU A 72 1.43 -15.01 1.93
CA LEU A 72 2.67 -14.26 1.96
C LEU A 72 3.32 -14.29 3.35
N ASN A 73 2.62 -14.81 4.36
CA ASN A 73 3.13 -14.95 5.73
C ASN A 73 4.23 -16.02 5.80
N LYS A 74 5.26 -15.78 6.61
CA LYS A 74 6.33 -16.74 6.93
C LYS A 74 5.83 -17.88 7.83
N ASN A 75 4.98 -17.58 8.81
CA ASN A 75 4.60 -18.52 9.87
C ASN A 75 3.34 -19.34 9.54
N ARG A 76 2.97 -19.40 8.25
CA ARG A 76 1.66 -19.91 7.83
C ARG A 76 1.44 -21.40 8.15
N ASP A 77 2.49 -22.20 8.04
CA ASP A 77 2.42 -23.66 8.15
C ASP A 77 2.34 -24.09 9.63
N GLU A 78 2.94 -23.28 10.52
CA GLU A 78 2.86 -23.44 11.97
C GLU A 78 1.47 -23.05 12.49
N ASP A 79 0.92 -21.93 12.00
CA ASP A 79 -0.32 -21.35 12.48
C ASP A 79 -1.58 -22.07 11.92
N ASP A 80 -1.53 -22.61 10.70
CA ASP A 80 -2.66 -23.31 10.05
C ASP A 80 -2.27 -24.69 9.51
N PRO A 81 -2.60 -25.78 10.23
CA PRO A 81 -2.23 -27.14 9.81
C PRO A 81 -2.96 -27.59 8.53
N TYR A 82 -4.04 -26.91 8.13
CA TYR A 82 -4.84 -27.25 6.95
C TYR A 82 -4.49 -26.39 5.72
N PHE A 83 -3.43 -25.56 5.79
CA PHE A 83 -3.13 -24.62 4.70
C PHE A 83 -2.82 -25.32 3.36
N GLU A 84 -2.04 -26.40 3.38
CA GLU A 84 -1.66 -27.13 2.16
C GLU A 84 -2.84 -27.85 1.50
N THR A 85 -3.79 -28.37 2.29
CA THR A 85 -4.99 -29.01 1.74
C THR A 85 -5.85 -27.98 1.01
N LYS A 86 -6.10 -26.82 1.64
CA LYS A 86 -6.82 -25.69 1.04
C LYS A 86 -6.16 -25.20 -0.25
N ARG A 87 -4.82 -25.15 -0.29
CA ARG A 87 -4.05 -24.73 -1.47
C ARG A 87 -4.26 -25.70 -2.64
N LYS A 88 -4.18 -27.01 -2.39
CA LYS A 88 -4.40 -28.05 -3.40
C LYS A 88 -5.83 -28.01 -3.94
N GLU A 89 -6.83 -27.91 -3.05
CA GLU A 89 -8.23 -27.79 -3.43
C GLU A 89 -8.49 -26.58 -4.34
N ARG A 90 -7.89 -25.43 -4.03
CA ARG A 90 -7.98 -24.24 -4.88
C ARG A 90 -7.35 -24.47 -6.25
N ASN A 91 -6.15 -25.06 -6.30
CA ASN A 91 -5.45 -25.30 -7.55
C ASN A 91 -6.18 -26.33 -8.44
N ASN A 92 -6.90 -27.29 -7.84
CA ASN A 92 -7.68 -28.29 -8.57
C ASN A 92 -9.04 -27.76 -9.09
N LYS A 93 -9.46 -26.56 -8.67
CA LYS A 93 -10.69 -25.90 -9.14
C LYS A 93 -10.50 -25.07 -10.42
N HIS A 94 -9.30 -25.05 -10.99
CA HIS A 94 -8.95 -24.33 -12.22
C HIS A 94 -8.45 -25.32 -13.26
#